data_AF-A0A256WB67-F1
#
_entry.id   AF-A0A256WB67-F1
#
_cell.length_a   1.000
_cell.length_b   1.000
_cell.length_c   1.000
_cell.angle_alpha   90.00
_cell.angle_beta   90.00
_cell.angle_gamma   90.00
#
_symmetry.space_group_name_H-M   'P 1'
#
loop_
_entity.id
_entity.type
_entity.pdbx_description
1 polymer ?
#
loop_
_entity_poly.entity_id
_entity_poly.type
_entity_poly.pdbx_seq_one_letter_code
_entity_poly.pdbx_strand_id
1 'polypeptide(L)'
;MFESDYDLPAISEVETFIKTNKHLPDIPSADEMVTNGIDVGKMQIKLLQKIEELTLYVIELKRENEVMRGDNAEMKFEIEKLKRR
;
A
#
# COMPACT_ATOMS: atom_id res chain seq x y z
N MET A 1 11.80 -14.56 -1.12
CA MET A 1 10.69 -15.46 -1.49
C MET A 1 9.48 -14.86 -0.83
N PHE A 2 8.38 -14.66 -1.56
CA PHE A 2 7.10 -14.32 -0.96
C PHE A 2 6.71 -15.48 -0.03
N GLU A 3 7.09 -15.40 1.24
CA GLU A 3 6.61 -16.37 2.22
C GLU A 3 5.11 -16.14 2.35
N SER A 4 4.34 -17.21 2.19
CA SER A 4 2.87 -17.21 2.23
C SER A 4 2.28 -16.71 3.55
N ASP A 5 3.14 -16.56 4.56
CA ASP A 5 2.77 -16.32 5.96
C ASP A 5 3.09 -14.88 6.40
N TYR A 6 3.51 -14.01 5.47
CA TYR A 6 3.71 -12.60 5.79
C TYR A 6 2.37 -11.90 5.98
N ASP A 7 2.08 -11.50 7.22
CA ASP A 7 0.89 -10.74 7.58
C ASP A 7 1.03 -9.31 7.04
N LEU A 8 0.45 -9.07 5.85
CA LEU A 8 0.44 -7.76 5.21
C LEU A 8 -0.47 -6.83 6.02
N PRO A 9 0.06 -5.77 6.65
CA PRO A 9 -0.76 -4.87 7.46
C PRO A 9 -1.89 -4.24 6.65
N ALA A 10 -2.99 -3.86 7.29
CA ALA A 10 -4.00 -3.10 6.57
C ALA A 10 -3.47 -1.69 6.26
N ILE A 11 -3.74 -1.17 5.06
CA ILE A 11 -3.25 0.17 4.66
C ILE A 11 -3.75 1.29 5.60
N SER A 12 -4.92 1.10 6.23
CA SER A 12 -5.49 2.00 7.25
C SER A 12 -4.72 1.99 8.57
N GLU A 13 -4.18 0.85 8.97
CA GLU A 13 -3.31 0.71 10.15
C GLU A 13 -1.98 1.39 9.90
N VAL A 14 -1.40 1.17 8.71
CA VAL A 14 -0.17 1.84 8.26
C VAL A 14 -0.38 3.36 8.24
N GLU A 15 -1.49 3.85 7.70
CA GLU A 15 -1.82 5.28 7.69
C GLU A 15 -1.90 5.86 9.11
N THR A 16 -2.58 5.14 10.01
CA THR A 16 -2.73 5.55 11.42
C THR A 16 -1.38 5.61 12.13
N PHE A 17 -0.52 4.62 11.88
CA PHE A 17 0.84 4.58 12.41
C PHE A 17 1.67 5.77 11.92
N ILE A 18 1.65 6.05 10.61
CA ILE A 18 2.40 7.18 10.02
C ILE A 18 1.90 8.51 10.59
N LYS A 19 0.58 8.69 10.74
CA LYS A 19 0.02 9.93 11.31
C LYS A 19 0.51 10.19 12.72
N THR A 20 0.64 9.12 13.52
CA THR A 20 1.05 9.18 14.93
C THR A 20 2.57 9.31 15.08
N ASN A 21 3.34 8.45 14.41
CA ASN A 21 4.77 8.27 14.64
C ASN A 21 5.65 9.02 13.62
N LYS A 22 5.09 9.52 12.52
CA LYS A 22 5.80 10.25 11.44
C LYS A 22 6.87 9.44 10.69
N HIS A 23 6.89 8.13 10.85
CA HIS A 23 7.70 7.19 10.08
C HIS A 23 6.90 5.91 9.80
N LEU A 24 7.45 5.04 8.94
CA LEU A 24 6.83 3.76 8.63
C LEU A 24 6.97 2.78 9.79
N PRO A 25 6.02 1.84 9.96
CA PRO A 25 6.20 0.69 10.84
C PRO A 25 7.53 -0.01 10.56
N ASP A 26 8.18 -0.51 11.62
CA ASP A 26 9.47 -1.21 11.59
C ASP A 26 10.69 -0.40 11.12
N ILE A 27 10.49 0.79 10.54
CA ILE A 27 11.59 1.67 10.16
C ILE A 27 11.84 2.64 11.32
N PRO A 28 13.07 2.73 11.84
CA PRO A 28 13.37 3.69 12.89
C PRO A 28 13.14 5.12 12.38
N SER A 29 12.82 6.04 13.29
CA SER A 29 12.73 7.45 12.95
C SER A 29 14.10 8.00 12.54
N ALA A 30 14.11 9.13 11.81
CA ALA A 30 15.36 9.79 11.45
C ALA A 30 16.21 10.15 12.67
N ASP A 31 15.57 10.60 13.76
CA ASP A 31 16.27 10.96 15.01
C ASP A 31 16.91 9.73 15.68
N GLU A 32 16.21 8.59 15.67
CA GLU A 32 16.75 7.32 16.17
C GLU A 32 17.93 6.83 15.33
N MET A 33 17.85 6.97 14.00
CA MET A 33 18.94 6.60 13.09
C MET A 33 20.19 7.47 13.32
N VAL A 34 20.01 8.77 13.59
CA VAL A 34 21.13 9.68 13.88
C VAL A 34 21.74 9.37 15.24
N THR A 35 20.90 9.11 16.25
CA THR A 35 21.36 8.90 17.64
C THR A 35 22.03 7.54 17.83
N ASN A 36 21.45 6.48 17.29
CA ASN A 36 21.89 5.11 17.54
C ASN A 36 22.75 4.53 16.41
N GLY A 37 22.92 5.28 15.31
CA GLY A 37 23.49 4.78 14.07
C GLY A 37 22.56 3.78 13.38
N ILE A 38 23.01 3.27 12.22
CA ILE A 38 22.24 2.31 11.44
C ILE A 38 23.11 1.17 10.93
N ASP A 39 22.62 -0.05 11.09
CA ASP A 39 23.16 -1.21 10.38
C ASP A 39 22.60 -1.20 8.95
N VAL A 40 23.47 -0.91 7.99
CA VAL A 40 23.09 -0.79 6.58
C VAL A 40 22.49 -2.09 6.05
N GLY A 41 23.02 -3.25 6.45
CA GLY A 41 22.50 -4.56 6.01
C GLY A 41 21.08 -4.80 6.51
N LYS A 42 20.83 -4.54 7.80
CA LYS A 42 19.48 -4.64 8.38
C LYS A 42 18.52 -3.65 7.75
N MET A 43 18.96 -2.43 7.45
CA MET A 43 18.12 -1.44 6.79
C MET A 43 17.75 -1.84 5.36
N GLN A 44 18.69 -2.41 4.59
CA GLN A 44 18.39 -2.90 3.24
C GLN A 44 17.36 -4.04 3.25
N ILE A 45 17.43 -4.95 4.22
CA ILE A 45 16.42 -6.01 4.39
C ILE A 45 15.04 -5.39 4.67
N LYS A 46 14.97 -4.43 5.60
CA LYS A 46 13.70 -3.73 5.91
C LYS A 46 13.16 -2.95 4.71
N LEU A 47 14.02 -2.31 3.93
CA LEU A 47 13.61 -1.61 2.71
C LEU A 47 13.05 -2.58 1.67
N LEU A 48 13.69 -3.75 1.48
CA LEU A 48 13.17 -4.79 0.58
C LEU A 48 11.78 -5.27 1.03
N GLN A 49 11.60 -5.52 2.32
CA GLN A 49 10.29 -5.87 2.89
C GLN A 49 9.23 -4.79 2.61
N LYS A 50 9.55 -3.50 2.79
CA LYS A 50 8.61 -2.41 2.46
C LYS A 50 8.33 -2.28 0.96
N ILE A 51 9.29 -2.62 0.09
CA ILE A 51 9.06 -2.69 -1.36
C ILE A 51 8.11 -3.83 -1.72
N GLU A 52 8.24 -4.99 -1.08
CA GLU A 52 7.32 -6.13 -1.26
C GLU A 52 5.90 -5.76 -0.80
N GLU A 53 5.75 -5.17 0.38
CA GLU A 53 4.45 -4.65 0.87
C GLU A 53 3.82 -3.65 -0.11
N LEU A 54 4.59 -2.65 -0.55
CA LEU A 54 4.13 -1.65 -1.53
C LEU A 54 3.69 -2.30 -2.84
N THR A 55 4.40 -3.33 -3.30
CA THR A 55 4.05 -4.06 -4.52
C THR A 55 2.70 -4.76 -4.35
N LEU A 56 2.45 -5.37 -3.20
CA LEU A 56 1.17 -6.03 -2.91
C LEU A 56 0.01 -5.03 -2.87
N TYR A 57 0.17 -3.89 -2.18
CA TYR A 57 -0.84 -2.84 -2.17
C TYR A 57 -1.12 -2.28 -3.58
N VAL A 58 -0.09 -2.11 -4.41
CA VAL A 58 -0.28 -1.65 -5.80
C VAL A 58 -1.06 -2.66 -6.65
N ILE A 59 -0.82 -3.96 -6.46
CA ILE A 59 -1.58 -5.01 -7.13
C ILE A 59 -3.06 -4.97 -6.71
N GLU A 60 -3.33 -4.82 -5.41
CA GLU A 60 -4.68 -4.69 -4.87
C GLU A 60 -5.39 -3.45 -5.40
N LEU A 61 -4.74 -2.28 -5.32
CA LEU A 61 -5.27 -1.02 -5.85
C LEU A 61 -5.57 -1.11 -7.35
N LYS A 62 -4.73 -1.78 -8.13
CA LYS A 62 -4.97 -1.99 -9.56
C LYS A 62 -6.22 -2.85 -9.79
N ARG A 63 -6.39 -3.92 -9.01
CA ARG A 63 -7.58 -4.79 -9.09
C ARG A 63 -8.85 -4.03 -8.76
N GLU A 64 -8.85 -3.24 -7.68
CA GLU A 64 -9.99 -2.39 -7.33
C GLU A 64 -10.31 -1.36 -8.41
N ASN A 65 -9.28 -0.74 -8.99
CA ASN A 65 -9.44 0.22 -10.08
C ASN A 65 -10.07 -0.42 -11.32
N GLU A 66 -9.66 -1.63 -11.68
CA GLU A 66 -10.24 -2.37 -12.81
C GLU A 66 -11.73 -2.66 -12.60
N VAL A 67 -12.12 -3.07 -11.39
CA VAL A 67 -13.54 -3.25 -11.01
C VAL A 67 -14.30 -1.94 -11.12
N MET A 68 -13.81 -0.86 -10.50
CA MET A 68 -14.46 0.45 -10.56
C MET A 68 -14.60 0.97 -12.00
N ARG A 69 -13.63 0.69 -12.88
CA ARG A 69 -13.71 1.06 -14.30
C ARG A 69 -14.77 0.25 -15.05
N GLY A 70 -14.93 -1.03 -14.71
CA GLY A 70 -16.00 -1.89 -15.21
C GLY A 70 -17.38 -1.34 -14.85
N ASP A 71 -17.62 -1.10 -13.56
CA ASP A 71 -18.89 -0.58 -13.04
C ASP A 71 -19.23 0.79 -13.67
N ASN A 72 -18.23 1.68 -13.79
CA ASN A 72 -18.40 2.97 -14.44
C ASN A 72 -18.77 2.85 -15.93
N ALA A 73 -18.25 1.84 -16.64
CA ALA A 73 -18.59 1.62 -18.04
C ALA A 73 -20.04 1.11 -18.18
N GLU A 74 -20.46 0.21 -17.30
CA GLU A 74 -21.84 -0.30 -17.25
C GLU A 74 -22.85 0.81 -16.92
N MET A 75 -22.57 1.63 -15.91
CA MET A 75 -23.41 2.77 -15.56
C MET A 75 -23.54 3.76 -16.73
N LYS A 76 -22.44 4.07 -17.44
CA LYS A 76 -22.48 4.94 -18.62
C LYS A 76 -23.35 4.34 -19.73
N PHE A 77 -23.26 3.03 -19.94
CA PHE A 77 -24.07 2.34 -20.94
C PHE A 77 -25.58 2.43 -20.62
N GLU A 78 -25.98 2.18 -19.37
CA GLU A 78 -27.38 2.29 -18.95
C GLU A 78 -27.93 3.71 -19.04
N ILE A 79 -27.12 4.73 -18.67
CA ILE A 79 -27.49 6.14 -18.84
C ILE A 79 -27.77 6.46 -20.32
N GLU A 80 -26.93 6.01 -21.25
CA GLU A 80 -27.13 6.25 -22.68
C GLU A 80 -28.38 5.54 -23.23
N LYS A 81 -28.68 4.34 -22.74
CA LYS A 81 -29.91 3.62 -23.09
C LYS A 81 -31.17 4.35 -22.61
N LEU A 82 -31.13 4.94 -21.42
CA LEU A 82 -32.23 5.73 -20.88
C LEU A 82 -32.44 7.04 -21.65
N LYS A 83 -31.37 7.73 -22.06
CA LYS A 83 -31.47 8.96 -22.87
C LYS A 83 -32.06 8.76 -24.26
N ARG A 84 -31.99 7.54 -24.80
CA ARG A 84 -32.52 7.18 -26.12
C ARG A 84 -34.01 6.78 -26.08
N ARG A 85 -34.61 6.71 -24.90
CA ARG A 85 -36.05 6.50 -24.70
C ARG A 85 -36.76 7.85 -24.65
#